data_AF-A0A378BDG0-F1
#
_entry.id   AF-A0A378BDG0-F1
#
_cell.length_a   1.000
_cell.length_b   1.000
_cell.length_c   1.000
_cell.angle_alpha   90.00
_cell.angle_beta   90.00
_cell.angle_gamma   90.00
#
_symmetry.space_group_name_H-M   'P 1'
#
loop_
_entity.id
_entity.type
_entity.pdbx_description
1 polymer ?
#
loop_
_entity_poly.entity_id
_entity_poly.type
_entity_poly.pdbx_seq_one_letter_code
_entity_poly.pdbx_strand_id
1 'polypeptide(L)'
;MDEKARQVNLTERGLVLIEELLVQEGIMDEGESLYSPTNIMLMHHVTAALRAHALFTRDVDYIVKDGEVIIVDEHTGRTMQGRRWSDGLHQAVEAKEGVEIQNENQTLASITFQNYFRLYEKLAG
;
A
#
# COMPACT_ATOMS: atom_id res chain seq x y z
N MET A 1 -3.15 -4.59 17.36
CA MET A 1 -3.89 -3.66 16.49
C MET A 1 -4.18 -2.43 17.32
N ASP A 2 -3.82 -1.25 16.82
CA ASP A 2 -4.25 0.01 17.42
C ASP A 2 -5.30 0.63 16.50
N GLU A 3 -6.57 0.46 16.86
CA GLU A 3 -7.72 0.99 16.10
C GLU A 3 -7.72 2.51 16.05
N LYS A 4 -7.18 3.19 17.08
CA LYS A 4 -7.11 4.65 17.09
C LYS A 4 -6.02 5.18 16.18
N ALA A 5 -4.88 4.48 16.11
CA ALA A 5 -3.79 4.86 15.21
C ALA A 5 -3.95 4.31 13.78
N ARG A 6 -4.96 3.45 13.53
CA ARG A 6 -5.10 2.65 12.30
C ARG A 6 -3.74 2.01 11.90
N GLN A 7 -3.05 1.44 12.89
CA GLN A 7 -1.76 0.76 12.69
C GLN A 7 -1.89 -0.73 13.00
N VAL A 8 -1.31 -1.53 12.10
CA VAL A 8 -1.16 -2.97 12.28
C VAL A 8 0.32 -3.29 12.24
N ASN A 9 0.79 -3.97 13.27
CA ASN A 9 2.15 -4.50 13.35
C ASN A 9 2.07 -6.02 13.36
N LEU A 10 2.99 -6.65 12.64
CA LEU A 10 3.16 -8.10 12.66
C LEU A 10 3.76 -8.54 13.98
N THR A 11 3.26 -9.66 14.51
CA THR A 11 3.89 -10.36 15.63
C THR A 11 4.91 -11.35 15.09
N GLU A 12 5.89 -11.76 15.90
CA GLU A 12 6.88 -12.78 15.48
C GLU A 12 6.21 -14.07 15.00
N ARG A 13 5.14 -14.50 15.69
CA ARG A 13 4.36 -15.68 15.27
C ARG A 13 3.66 -15.48 13.93
N GLY A 14 3.16 -14.27 13.68
CA GLY A 14 2.53 -13.93 12.40
C GLY A 14 3.54 -13.86 11.26
N LEU A 15 4.77 -13.41 11.56
CA LEU A 15 5.85 -13.41 10.59
C LEU A 15 6.20 -14.83 10.12
N VAL A 16 6.44 -15.75 11.06
CA VAL A 16 6.77 -17.16 10.74
C VAL A 16 5.69 -17.79 9.87
N LEU A 17 4.42 -17.57 10.22
CA LEU A 17 3.30 -18.09 9.42
C LEU A 17 3.31 -17.55 7.98
N ILE A 18 3.60 -16.26 7.80
CA ILE A 18 3.65 -15.65 6.47
C ILE A 18 4.86 -16.14 5.69
N GLU A 19 6.02 -16.26 6.32
CA GLU A 19 7.22 -16.84 5.70
C GLU A 19 6.94 -18.27 5.20
N GLU A 20 6.30 -19.12 6.02
CA GLU A 20 5.89 -20.47 5.63
C GLU A 20 4.91 -20.47 4.44
N LEU A 21 3.91 -19.58 4.44
CA LEU A 21 2.95 -19.45 3.33
C LEU A 21 3.63 -19.00 2.03
N LEU A 22 4.53 -18.01 2.12
CA LEU A 22 5.26 -17.49 0.95
C LEU A 22 6.20 -18.55 0.34
N VAL A 23 6.82 -19.38 1.18
CA VAL A 23 7.64 -20.51 0.73
C VAL A 23 6.76 -21.57 0.05
N GLN A 24 5.60 -21.90 0.62
CA GLN A 24 4.66 -22.87 0.01
C GLN A 24 4.16 -22.44 -1.36
N GLU A 25 3.92 -21.14 -1.54
CA GLU A 25 3.50 -20.57 -2.83
C GLU A 25 4.67 -20.35 -3.80
N GLY A 26 5.91 -20.66 -3.39
CA GLY A 26 7.12 -20.52 -4.22
C GLY A 26 7.51 -19.06 -4.50
N ILE A 27 7.05 -18.12 -3.69
CA ILE A 27 7.35 -16.69 -3.79
C ILE A 27 8.67 -16.35 -3.08
N MET A 28 9.03 -17.13 -2.04
CA MET A 28 10.24 -16.95 -1.24
C MET A 28 11.00 -18.29 -1.13
N ASP A 29 12.33 -18.23 -1.08
CA ASP A 29 13.17 -19.42 -0.95
C ASP A 29 13.18 -19.97 0.48
N GLU A 30 13.33 -21.29 0.63
CA GLU A 30 13.45 -21.95 1.93
C GLU A 30 14.64 -21.40 2.73
N GLY A 31 14.36 -20.87 3.92
CA GLY A 31 15.37 -20.32 4.85
C GLY A 31 15.70 -18.85 4.64
N GLU A 32 15.04 -18.17 3.69
CA GLU A 32 15.12 -16.71 3.59
C GLU A 32 14.15 -16.04 4.59
N SER A 33 14.57 -14.90 5.17
CA SER A 33 13.70 -14.13 6.04
C SER A 33 13.01 -13.00 5.29
N LEU A 34 11.75 -12.75 5.63
CA LEU A 34 10.97 -11.62 5.12
C LEU A 34 11.57 -10.26 5.53
N TYR A 35 12.36 -10.22 6.62
CA TYR A 35 13.09 -9.02 7.05
C TYR A 35 14.41 -8.78 6.30
N SER A 36 14.80 -9.68 5.38
CA SER A 36 15.99 -9.50 4.55
C SER A 36 15.87 -8.21 3.71
N PRO A 37 16.97 -7.45 3.50
CA PRO A 37 16.97 -6.30 2.61
C PRO A 37 16.54 -6.63 1.17
N THR A 38 16.72 -7.88 0.73
CA THR A 38 16.25 -8.36 -0.58
C THR A 38 14.72 -8.37 -0.68
N ASN A 39 14.04 -8.56 0.46
CA ASN A 39 12.60 -8.78 0.56
C ASN A 39 11.83 -7.54 1.05
N ILE A 40 12.45 -6.35 1.03
CA ILE A 40 11.80 -5.09 1.47
C ILE A 40 10.49 -4.84 0.72
N MET A 41 10.46 -5.08 -0.59
CA MET A 41 9.25 -4.90 -1.41
C MET A 41 8.16 -5.93 -1.04
N LEU A 42 8.56 -7.18 -0.81
CA LEU A 42 7.63 -8.24 -0.43
C LEU A 42 7.02 -7.95 0.95
N MET A 43 7.85 -7.55 1.91
CA MET A 43 7.39 -7.11 3.23
C MET A 43 6.44 -5.92 3.12
N HIS A 44 6.74 -4.94 2.27
CA HIS A 44 5.84 -3.82 2.03
C HIS A 44 4.46 -4.28 1.54
N HIS A 45 4.40 -5.17 0.54
CA HIS A 45 3.14 -5.73 0.05
C HIS A 45 2.38 -6.54 1.12
N VAL A 46 3.08 -7.36 1.90
CA VAL A 46 2.49 -8.13 3.00
C VAL A 46 1.86 -7.19 4.04
N THR A 47 2.55 -6.11 4.42
CA THR A 47 1.99 -5.15 5.38
C THR A 47 0.80 -4.40 4.83
N ALA A 48 0.82 -4.02 3.55
CA ALA A 48 -0.30 -3.37 2.88
C ALA A 48 -1.52 -4.32 2.81
N ALA A 49 -1.32 -5.58 2.46
CA ALA A 49 -2.36 -6.61 2.46
C ALA A 49 -2.96 -6.80 3.86
N LEU A 50 -2.10 -6.93 4.89
CA LEU A 50 -2.57 -7.08 6.27
C LEU A 50 -3.40 -5.87 6.72
N ARG A 51 -2.96 -4.65 6.40
CA ARG A 51 -3.72 -3.42 6.68
C ARG A 51 -5.06 -3.41 5.94
N ALA A 52 -5.07 -3.74 4.65
CA ALA A 52 -6.29 -3.82 3.84
C ALA A 52 -7.30 -4.84 4.38
N HIS A 53 -6.83 -5.97 4.93
CA HIS A 53 -7.69 -6.99 5.52
C HIS A 53 -8.18 -6.63 6.92
N ALA A 54 -7.33 -6.06 7.77
CA ALA A 54 -7.65 -5.84 9.18
C ALA A 54 -8.30 -4.47 9.47
N LEU A 55 -7.96 -3.41 8.74
CA LEU A 55 -8.38 -2.05 9.03
C LEU A 55 -9.45 -1.50 8.10
N PHE A 56 -9.55 -2.04 6.88
CA PHE A 56 -10.45 -1.51 5.85
C PHE A 56 -11.58 -2.49 5.61
N THR A 57 -12.81 -2.04 5.86
CA THR A 57 -14.01 -2.86 5.75
C THR A 57 -14.85 -2.41 4.57
N ARG A 58 -15.31 -3.39 3.78
CA ARG A 58 -16.25 -3.18 2.68
C ARG A 58 -17.57 -2.63 3.22
N ASP A 59 -18.18 -1.73 2.47
CA ASP A 59 -19.43 -1.02 2.79
C ASP A 59 -19.33 -0.05 3.98
N VAL A 60 -18.12 0.18 4.52
CA VAL A 60 -17.83 1.16 5.57
C VAL A 60 -16.74 2.13 5.13
N ASP A 61 -15.52 1.64 4.90
CA ASP A 61 -14.39 2.48 4.47
C ASP A 61 -14.33 2.63 2.94
N TYR A 62 -14.86 1.66 2.21
CA TYR A 62 -14.94 1.65 0.76
C TYR A 62 -16.11 0.81 0.25
N ILE A 63 -16.47 1.05 -0.99
CA ILE A 63 -17.40 0.21 -1.76
C ILE A 63 -16.72 -0.26 -3.04
N VAL A 64 -17.16 -1.41 -3.54
CA VAL A 64 -16.76 -1.90 -4.86
C VAL A 64 -17.92 -1.64 -5.81
N LYS A 65 -17.70 -0.83 -6.83
CA LYS A 65 -18.72 -0.49 -7.82
C LYS A 65 -18.11 -0.53 -9.22
N ASP A 66 -18.79 -1.20 -10.15
CA ASP A 66 -18.35 -1.32 -11.55
C ASP A 66 -16.93 -1.89 -11.71
N GLY A 67 -16.49 -2.72 -10.75
CA GLY A 67 -15.12 -3.26 -10.72
C GLY A 67 -14.06 -2.32 -10.16
N GLU A 68 -14.44 -1.14 -9.64
CA GLU A 68 -13.53 -0.17 -9.04
C GLU A 68 -13.75 -0.04 -7.53
N VAL A 69 -12.66 0.15 -6.78
CA VAL A 69 -12.70 0.46 -5.35
C VAL A 69 -12.91 1.97 -5.17
N ILE A 70 -14.02 2.35 -4.53
CA ILE A 70 -14.35 3.75 -4.25
C ILE A 70 -14.30 3.97 -2.74
N ILE A 71 -13.47 4.91 -2.32
CA ILE A 71 -13.30 5.28 -0.90
C ILE A 71 -14.56 5.99 -0.40
N VAL A 72 -15.01 5.65 0.81
CA VAL A 72 -16.09 6.34 1.51
C VAL A 72 -15.50 7.16 2.65
N ASP A 73 -15.89 8.43 2.73
CA ASP A 73 -15.48 9.30 3.84
C ASP A 73 -16.25 8.92 5.11
N GLU A 74 -15.52 8.53 6.16
CA GLU A 74 -16.06 8.14 7.47
C GLU A 74 -16.92 9.24 8.13
N HIS A 75 -16.64 10.51 7.88
CA HIS A 75 -17.35 11.62 8.54
C HIS A 75 -18.64 12.02 7.81
N THR A 76 -18.63 11.93 6.48
CA THR A 76 -19.72 12.45 5.65
C THR A 76 -20.52 11.38 4.92
N GLY A 77 -20.02 10.13 4.88
CA GLY A 77 -20.58 9.04 4.10
C GLY A 77 -20.50 9.25 2.58
N ARG A 78 -19.77 10.27 2.12
CA ARG A 78 -19.66 10.59 0.70
C ARG A 78 -18.64 9.68 0.02
N THR A 79 -18.98 9.23 -1.18
CA THR A 79 -18.07 8.50 -2.06
C THR A 79 -17.05 9.45 -2.69
N MET A 80 -15.77 9.18 -2.48
CA MET A 80 -14.65 9.94 -3.03
C MET A 80 -14.10 9.27 -4.29
N GLN A 81 -14.81 9.41 -5.40
CA GLN A 81 -14.39 8.83 -6.69
C GLN A 81 -13.09 9.47 -7.19
N GLY A 82 -12.18 8.65 -7.72
CA GLY A 82 -10.87 9.08 -8.22
C GLY A 82 -9.80 9.29 -7.13
N ARG A 83 -10.16 9.20 -5.84
CA ARG A 83 -9.18 9.19 -4.75
C ARG A 83 -8.68 7.77 -4.54
N ARG A 84 -7.36 7.60 -4.46
CA ARG A 84 -6.68 6.35 -4.10
C ARG A 84 -5.96 6.52 -2.77
N TRP A 85 -5.85 5.43 -2.01
CA TRP A 85 -4.92 5.40 -0.87
C TRP A 85 -3.50 5.19 -1.39
N SER A 86 -2.53 5.81 -0.73
CA SER A 86 -1.10 5.69 -1.08
C SER A 86 -0.48 4.44 -0.46
N ASP A 87 0.81 4.22 -0.76
CA ASP A 87 1.66 3.24 -0.07
C ASP A 87 1.23 1.79 -0.33
N GLY A 88 0.82 1.50 -1.58
CA GLY A 88 0.38 0.17 -1.99
C GLY A 88 -0.97 -0.29 -1.41
N LEU A 89 -1.59 0.50 -0.54
CA LEU A 89 -2.80 0.10 0.19
C LEU A 89 -4.01 -0.05 -0.72
N HIS A 90 -4.16 0.82 -1.72
CA HIS A 90 -5.29 0.73 -2.63
C HIS A 90 -5.20 -0.54 -3.50
N GLN A 91 -4.00 -0.86 -3.99
CA GLN A 91 -3.73 -2.10 -4.71
C GLN A 91 -3.99 -3.33 -3.83
N ALA A 92 -3.64 -3.27 -2.55
CA ALA A 92 -3.93 -4.34 -1.60
C ALA A 92 -5.45 -4.55 -1.39
N VAL A 93 -6.25 -3.48 -1.36
CA VAL A 93 -7.72 -3.58 -1.31
C VAL A 93 -8.30 -4.08 -2.64
N GLU A 94 -7.75 -3.62 -3.77
CA GLU A 94 -8.12 -4.12 -5.10
C GLU A 94 -7.88 -5.64 -5.21
N ALA A 95 -6.70 -6.11 -4.76
CA ALA A 95 -6.34 -7.52 -4.72
C ALA A 95 -7.25 -8.33 -3.78
N LYS A 96 -7.56 -7.78 -2.60
CA LYS A 96 -8.47 -8.40 -1.62
C LYS A 96 -9.86 -8.66 -2.19
N GLU A 97 -10.39 -7.73 -2.97
CA GLU A 97 -11.74 -7.84 -3.57
C GLU A 97 -11.73 -8.54 -4.94
N GLY A 98 -10.55 -8.90 -5.47
CA GLY A 98 -10.40 -9.56 -6.75
C GLY A 98 -10.74 -8.66 -7.95
N VAL A 99 -10.59 -7.34 -7.80
CA VAL A 99 -10.80 -6.39 -8.90
C VAL A 99 -9.51 -6.12 -9.67
N GLU A 100 -9.62 -5.44 -10.81
CA GLU A 100 -8.46 -5.08 -11.61
C GLU A 100 -7.54 -4.14 -10.82
N ILE A 101 -6.31 -4.59 -10.58
CA ILE A 101 -5.31 -3.81 -9.85
C ILE A 101 -4.75 -2.76 -10.80
N GLN A 102 -4.94 -1.49 -10.46
CA GLN A 102 -4.34 -0.43 -11.26
C GLN A 102 -2.95 -0.07 -10.72
N ASN A 103 -2.03 0.18 -11.64
CA ASN A 103 -0.69 0.63 -11.29
C ASN A 103 -0.73 2.01 -10.62
N GLU A 104 0.06 2.19 -9.57
CA GLU A 104 0.26 3.52 -8.99
C GLU A 104 1.02 4.40 -9.98
N ASN A 105 0.65 5.68 -10.03
CA ASN A 105 1.47 6.66 -10.72
C ASN A 105 2.76 6.85 -9.92
N GLN A 106 3.84 6.24 -10.38
CA GLN A 106 5.16 6.40 -9.78
C GLN A 106 5.79 7.72 -10.26
N THR A 107 6.12 8.60 -9.31
CA THR A 107 6.92 9.78 -9.61
C THR A 107 8.35 9.35 -9.91
N LEU A 108 8.74 9.31 -11.18
CA LEU A 108 10.08 8.90 -11.63
C LEU A 108 11.16 9.95 -11.32
N ALA A 109 10.79 11.23 -11.35
CA ALA A 109 11.68 12.33 -11.08
C ALA A 109 10.91 13.47 -10.42
N SER A 110 11.52 14.06 -9.39
CA SER A 110 11.02 15.27 -8.75
C SER A 110 12.18 16.19 -8.46
N ILE A 111 12.01 17.47 -8.78
CA ILE A 111 12.94 18.54 -8.37
C ILE A 111 12.12 19.72 -7.87
N THR A 112 12.55 20.34 -6.79
CA THR A 112 11.92 21.57 -6.30
C THR A 112 12.32 22.73 -7.20
N PHE A 113 11.45 23.73 -7.39
CA PHE A 113 11.80 24.91 -8.18
C PHE A 113 13.07 25.60 -7.67
N GLN A 114 13.26 25.65 -6.34
CA GLN A 114 14.47 26.24 -5.74
C GLN A 114 15.75 25.50 -6.15
N ASN A 115 15.73 24.16 -6.16
CA ASN A 115 16.88 23.36 -6.60
C ASN A 115 17.07 23.41 -8.11
N TYR A 116 15.96 23.43 -8.86
CA TYR A 116 16.00 23.56 -10.32
C TYR A 116 16.65 24.87 -10.75
N PHE A 117 16.29 26.00 -10.11
CA PHE A 117 16.89 27.29 -10.43
C PHE A 117 18.38 27.39 -10.07
N ARG A 118 18.86 26.62 -9.09
CA ARG A 118 20.30 26.53 -8.75
C ARG A 118 21.14 25.84 -9.82
N LEU A 119 20.52 25.10 -10.76
CA LEU A 119 21.23 24.45 -11.85
C LEU A 119 21.65 25.42 -12.97
N TYR A 120 21.09 26.64 -13.01
CA TYR A 120 21.43 27.63 -14.03
C TYR A 120 22.74 28.35 -13.68
N GLU A 121 23.65 28.46 -14.66
CA GLU A 121 24.91 29.21 -14.51
C GLU A 121 24.71 30.69 -14.17
N LYS A 122 23.59 31.25 -14.62
CA LYS A 122 23.17 32.61 -14.29
C LYS A 122 21.68 32.63 -14.02
N LEU A 123 21.31 33.09 -12.84
CA LEU A 123 19.93 33.29 -12.42
C LEU A 123 19.74 34.77 -12.07
N ALA A 124 18.69 35.39 -12.59
CA ALA A 124 18.29 36.76 -12.28
C ALA A 124 16.76 36.83 -12.15
N GLY A 125 16.28 37.73 -11.29
CA GLY A 125 14.85 37.96 -11.01
C GLY A 125 14.59 39.44 -10.74
#